data_AF-A0A7J5AED4-F1
#
_entry.id   AF-A0A7J5AED4-F1
#
_cell.length_a   1.000
_cell.length_b   1.000
_cell.length_c   1.000
_cell.angle_alpha   90.00
_cell.angle_beta   90.00
_cell.angle_gamma   90.00
#
_symmetry.space_group_name_H-M   'P 1'
#
loop_
_entity.id
_entity.type
_entity.pdbx_description
1 polymer ?
#
loop_
_entity_poly.entity_id
_entity_poly.type
_entity_poly.pdbx_seq_one_letter_code
_entity_poly.pdbx_strand_id
1 'polypeptide(L)'
;MKNLLLIAAFFTLVLSSCRQQNALNISDYVDHWEISTTFKTYNNSTIKIDSIENEYKITDGYNQVLIVTTEKNPVFKQGKELTDLYSTKSLLIELDTLDNSITAETPSHSRLFRQLIAFSPDYGITPLDKGEKITFIRKDKNIWIVESDIYDFTFNGQLDFSTDQSWTNTINNY
;
A
#
# COMPACT_ATOMS: atom_id res chain seq x y z
N MET A 1 -17.17 28.03 -55.21
CA MET A 1 -18.17 27.65 -54.17
C MET A 1 -17.86 26.34 -53.47
N LYS A 2 -17.37 25.28 -54.15
CA LYS A 2 -17.01 23.98 -53.51
C LYS A 2 -15.94 24.08 -52.41
N ASN A 3 -14.92 24.95 -52.57
CA ASN A 3 -13.85 25.10 -51.57
C ASN A 3 -14.31 25.83 -50.29
N LEU A 4 -15.37 26.64 -50.34
CA LEU A 4 -15.86 27.38 -49.17
C LEU A 4 -16.66 26.47 -48.22
N LEU A 5 -17.39 25.49 -48.77
CA LEU A 5 -18.11 24.47 -48.00
C LEU A 5 -17.16 23.53 -47.24
N LEU A 6 -16.01 23.23 -47.83
CA LEU A 6 -15.01 22.34 -47.24
C LEU A 6 -14.30 23.00 -46.03
N ILE A 7 -14.02 24.30 -46.12
CA ILE A 7 -13.46 25.10 -45.02
C ILE A 7 -14.48 25.26 -43.88
N ALA A 8 -15.75 25.51 -44.22
CA ALA A 8 -16.81 25.61 -43.24
C ALA A 8 -17.04 24.28 -42.49
N ALA A 9 -17.03 23.15 -43.21
CA ALA A 9 -17.14 21.81 -42.63
C ALA A 9 -15.96 21.48 -41.69
N PHE A 10 -14.74 21.87 -42.07
CA PHE A 10 -13.55 21.70 -41.23
C PHE A 10 -13.63 22.53 -39.94
N PHE A 11 -14.10 23.78 -40.03
CA PHE A 11 -14.32 24.63 -38.85
C PHE A 11 -15.39 24.10 -37.91
N THR A 12 -16.49 23.55 -38.42
CA THR A 12 -17.53 22.92 -37.59
C THR A 12 -17.03 21.64 -36.90
N LEU A 13 -16.20 20.84 -37.57
CA LEU A 13 -15.61 19.63 -37.00
C LEU A 13 -14.64 19.97 -35.85
N VAL A 14 -13.77 20.97 -36.03
CA VAL A 14 -12.82 21.40 -35.00
C VAL A 14 -13.53 22.02 -33.78
N LEU A 15 -14.61 22.77 -33.99
CA LEU A 15 -15.42 23.32 -32.89
C LEU A 15 -16.21 22.23 -32.14
N SER A 16 -16.66 21.19 -32.84
CA SER A 16 -17.38 20.06 -32.20
C SER A 16 -16.47 19.08 -31.45
N SER A 17 -15.16 19.05 -31.75
CA SER A 17 -14.16 18.28 -30.98
C SER A 17 -13.75 18.94 -29.66
N CYS A 18 -14.12 20.21 -29.44
CA CYS A 18 -13.99 20.87 -28.13
C CYS A 18 -15.24 20.65 -27.25
N ARG A 19 -15.84 19.45 -27.29
CA ARG A 19 -16.69 19.03 -26.17
C ARG A 19 -15.77 18.64 -25.03
N GLN A 20 -15.64 19.56 -24.08
CA GLN A 20 -15.10 19.32 -22.75
C GLN A 20 -15.75 18.03 -22.24
N GLN A 21 -14.99 16.93 -22.27
CA GLN A 21 -15.35 15.78 -21.47
C GLN A 21 -15.39 16.30 -20.04
N ASN A 22 -16.57 16.29 -19.43
CA ASN A 22 -16.69 16.51 -17.99
C ASN A 22 -15.92 15.35 -17.34
N ALA A 23 -14.61 15.52 -17.20
CA ALA A 23 -13.78 14.60 -16.47
C ALA A 23 -14.36 14.53 -15.06
N LEU A 24 -14.68 13.31 -14.62
CA LEU A 24 -15.11 13.07 -13.25
C LEU A 24 -14.04 13.64 -12.32
N ASN A 25 -14.39 14.69 -11.58
CA ASN A 25 -13.52 15.22 -10.56
C ASN A 25 -13.86 14.54 -9.23
N ILE A 26 -12.91 13.80 -8.66
CA ILE A 26 -13.11 13.04 -7.41
C ILE A 26 -13.59 13.95 -6.27
N SER A 27 -13.16 15.23 -6.25
CA SER A 27 -13.60 16.19 -5.23
C SER A 27 -15.11 16.50 -5.25
N ASP A 28 -15.80 16.20 -6.35
CA ASP A 28 -17.25 16.39 -6.45
C ASP A 28 -18.03 15.26 -5.78
N TYR A 29 -17.38 14.14 -5.49
CA TYR A 29 -17.98 12.91 -4.96
C TYR A 29 -17.47 12.57 -3.56
N VAL A 30 -16.16 12.71 -3.33
CA VAL A 30 -15.51 12.40 -2.05
C VAL A 30 -15.45 13.67 -1.20
N ASP A 31 -15.89 13.57 0.04
CA ASP A 31 -15.78 14.61 1.05
C ASP A 31 -14.36 14.63 1.65
N HIS A 32 -13.94 13.49 2.18
CA HIS A 32 -12.59 13.27 2.71
C HIS A 32 -12.21 11.79 2.62
N TRP A 33 -10.96 11.49 2.96
CA TRP A 33 -10.45 10.12 3.04
C TRP A 33 -10.24 9.74 4.50
N GLU A 34 -10.74 8.57 4.89
CA GLU A 34 -10.37 7.93 6.15
C GLU A 34 -9.24 6.94 5.88
N ILE A 35 -8.19 7.03 6.67
CA ILE A 35 -7.02 6.14 6.58
C ILE A 35 -6.89 5.40 7.91
N SER A 36 -6.86 4.08 7.85
CA SER A 36 -6.63 3.22 9.00
C SER A 36 -5.46 2.28 8.75
N THR A 37 -4.60 2.14 9.77
CA THR A 37 -3.46 1.21 9.74
C THR A 37 -3.61 0.16 10.82
N THR A 38 -3.47 -1.12 10.44
CA THR A 38 -3.55 -2.26 11.35
C THR A 38 -2.23 -3.03 11.38
N PHE A 39 -1.91 -3.57 12.55
CA PHE A 39 -0.69 -4.36 12.78
C PHE A 39 -1.12 -5.74 13.30
N LYS A 40 -0.65 -6.80 12.64
CA LYS A 40 -0.90 -8.18 13.05
C LYS A 40 0.42 -8.92 13.15
N THR A 41 0.63 -9.62 14.27
CA THR A 41 1.84 -10.40 14.48
C THR A 41 1.52 -11.88 14.63
N TYR A 42 2.45 -12.70 14.16
CA TYR A 42 2.36 -14.14 14.23
C TYR A 42 3.74 -14.68 14.63
N ASN A 43 3.79 -15.38 15.76
CA ASN A 43 5.01 -16.01 16.24
C ASN A 43 5.11 -17.45 15.69
N ASN A 44 6.32 -17.99 15.55
CA ASN A 44 6.58 -19.31 14.98
C ASN A 44 5.82 -19.53 13.66
N SER A 45 5.96 -18.57 12.74
CA SER A 45 5.17 -18.49 11.51
C SER A 45 6.03 -18.13 10.32
N THR A 46 5.55 -18.44 9.12
CA THR A 46 6.19 -18.15 7.84
C THR A 46 5.14 -17.67 6.83
N ILE A 47 5.55 -16.76 5.95
CA ILE A 47 4.76 -16.26 4.84
C ILE A 47 4.96 -17.18 3.63
N LYS A 48 3.89 -17.79 3.14
CA LYS A 48 3.85 -18.42 1.81
C LYS A 48 3.20 -17.46 0.83
N ILE A 49 3.90 -17.17 -0.25
CA ILE A 49 3.44 -16.27 -1.32
C ILE A 49 3.03 -17.12 -2.52
N ASP A 50 1.81 -16.89 -3.00
CA ASP A 50 1.36 -17.30 -4.32
C ASP A 50 1.46 -16.09 -5.25
N SER A 51 2.51 -16.03 -6.06
CA SER A 51 2.72 -14.92 -6.99
C SER A 51 1.82 -14.99 -8.23
N ILE A 52 1.13 -16.11 -8.47
CA ILE A 52 0.20 -16.27 -9.59
C ILE A 52 -1.14 -15.67 -9.18
N GLU A 53 -1.62 -16.03 -8.00
CA GLU A 53 -2.89 -15.54 -7.44
C GLU A 53 -2.74 -14.19 -6.72
N ASN A 54 -1.51 -13.72 -6.50
CA ASN A 54 -1.17 -12.53 -5.70
C ASN A 54 -1.71 -12.59 -4.26
N GLU A 55 -1.71 -13.80 -3.73
CA GLU A 55 -2.17 -14.11 -2.38
C GLU A 55 -0.99 -14.47 -1.48
N TYR A 56 -1.18 -14.30 -0.17
CA TYR A 56 -0.26 -14.84 0.82
C TYR A 56 -1.04 -15.61 1.88
N LYS A 57 -0.36 -16.58 2.50
CA LYS A 57 -0.88 -17.33 3.64
C LYS A 57 0.17 -17.36 4.74
N ILE A 58 -0.29 -17.20 5.97
CA ILE A 58 0.53 -17.42 7.15
C ILE A 58 0.40 -18.89 7.54
N THR A 59 1.53 -19.58 7.63
CA THR A 59 1.59 -20.98 8.04
C THR A 59 2.59 -21.16 9.17
N ASP A 60 2.50 -22.29 9.87
CA ASP A 60 3.47 -22.65 10.91
C ASP A 60 4.91 -22.61 10.37
N GLY A 61 5.82 -22.11 11.21
CA GLY A 61 7.23 -21.93 10.88
C GLY A 61 8.07 -21.65 12.12
N TYR A 62 9.27 -21.11 11.91
CA TYR A 62 10.21 -20.75 12.99
C TYR A 62 10.54 -19.24 13.02
N ASN A 63 9.95 -18.48 12.09
CA ASN A 63 10.17 -17.04 11.97
C ASN A 63 9.07 -16.26 12.72
N GLN A 64 9.24 -14.94 12.73
CA GLN A 64 8.29 -13.99 13.29
C GLN A 64 7.71 -13.16 12.16
N VAL A 65 6.38 -13.13 12.03
CA VAL A 65 5.71 -12.44 10.92
C VAL A 65 4.94 -11.23 11.41
N LEU A 66 5.23 -10.07 10.84
CA LEU A 66 4.46 -8.83 11.00
C LEU A 66 3.74 -8.51 9.68
N ILE A 67 2.44 -8.28 9.75
CA ILE A 67 1.64 -7.73 8.66
C ILE A 67 1.17 -6.34 9.06
N VAL A 68 1.53 -5.34 8.26
CA VAL A 68 1.03 -3.97 8.41
C VAL A 68 0.10 -3.70 7.24
N THR A 69 -1.15 -3.32 7.50
CA THR A 69 -2.13 -3.05 6.44
C THR A 69 -2.69 -1.65 6.58
N THR A 70 -2.60 -0.86 5.52
CA THR A 70 -3.21 0.46 5.42
C THR A 70 -4.42 0.37 4.49
N GLU A 71 -5.56 0.84 4.97
CA GLU A 71 -6.81 0.94 4.23
C GLU A 71 -7.17 2.41 4.04
N LYS A 72 -7.52 2.79 2.81
CA LYS A 72 -7.92 4.15 2.43
C LYS A 72 -9.35 4.11 1.90
N ASN A 73 -10.24 4.71 2.69
CA ASN A 73 -11.68 4.66 2.50
C ASN A 73 -12.20 6.05 2.11
N PRO A 74 -12.90 6.19 0.97
CA PRO A 74 -13.57 7.44 0.64
C PRO A 74 -14.82 7.62 1.50
N VAL A 75 -14.95 8.78 2.14
CA VAL A 75 -16.23 9.22 2.69
C VAL A 75 -16.94 10.03 1.63
N PHE A 76 -18.07 9.52 1.14
CA PHE A 76 -18.81 10.13 0.05
C PHE A 76 -19.74 11.25 0.53
N LYS A 77 -19.91 12.26 -0.32
CA LYS A 77 -21.00 13.23 -0.20
C LYS A 77 -22.33 12.53 -0.43
N GLN A 78 -23.39 13.01 0.23
CA GLN A 78 -24.70 12.36 0.19
C GLN A 78 -25.18 12.11 -1.25
N GLY A 79 -25.46 10.84 -1.58
CA GLY A 79 -25.94 10.42 -2.90
C GLY A 79 -24.89 10.43 -4.02
N LYS A 80 -23.60 10.47 -3.68
CA LYS A 80 -22.46 10.52 -4.62
C LYS A 80 -21.51 9.32 -4.50
N GLU A 81 -22.02 8.18 -4.09
CA GLU A 81 -21.23 6.96 -3.96
C GLU A 81 -20.65 6.52 -5.30
N LEU A 82 -19.36 6.15 -5.28
CA LEU A 82 -18.67 5.52 -6.40
C LEU A 82 -18.24 4.14 -5.94
N THR A 83 -18.58 3.12 -6.71
CA THR A 83 -17.97 1.80 -6.55
C THR A 83 -16.50 1.92 -6.96
N ASP A 84 -15.59 1.26 -6.24
CA ASP A 84 -14.18 1.05 -6.62
C ASP A 84 -13.14 2.13 -6.22
N LEU A 85 -13.44 3.00 -5.25
CA LEU A 85 -12.45 3.95 -4.70
C LEU A 85 -11.73 3.47 -3.42
N TYR A 86 -12.12 2.30 -2.90
CA TYR A 86 -11.47 1.66 -1.77
C TYR A 86 -10.08 1.16 -2.15
N SER A 87 -9.07 1.45 -1.34
CA SER A 87 -7.69 0.97 -1.56
C SER A 87 -7.10 0.32 -0.32
N THR A 88 -6.48 -0.84 -0.49
CA THR A 88 -5.75 -1.54 0.57
C THR A 88 -4.33 -1.83 0.11
N LYS A 89 -3.38 -1.61 1.00
CA LYS A 89 -1.96 -1.94 0.81
C LYS A 89 -1.47 -2.65 2.05
N SER A 90 -0.58 -3.63 1.86
CA SER A 90 0.06 -4.31 3.00
C SER A 90 1.57 -4.37 2.87
N LEU A 91 2.28 -4.23 3.99
CA LEU A 91 3.63 -4.72 4.16
C LEU A 91 3.58 -6.11 4.79
N LEU A 92 4.25 -7.06 4.16
CA LEU A 92 4.39 -8.43 4.65
C LEU A 92 5.84 -8.63 5.06
N ILE A 93 6.08 -8.75 6.36
CA ILE A 93 7.41 -8.77 6.95
C ILE A 93 7.59 -10.12 7.65
N GLU A 94 8.59 -10.88 7.24
CA GLU A 94 9.05 -12.09 7.93
C GLU A 94 10.45 -11.84 8.48
N LEU A 95 10.59 -11.90 9.80
CA LEU A 95 11.82 -11.69 10.54
C LEU A 95 12.37 -13.06 10.95
N ASP A 96 13.57 -13.38 10.47
CA ASP A 96 14.28 -14.57 10.87
C ASP A 96 14.94 -14.34 12.25
N THR A 97 14.85 -15.33 13.11
CA THR A 97 15.44 -15.29 14.45
C THR A 97 16.97 -15.40 14.46
N LEU A 98 17.64 -15.49 13.32
CA LEU A 98 19.09 -15.40 13.20
C LEU A 98 19.57 -13.98 12.89
N ASP A 99 18.68 -13.11 12.41
CA ASP A 99 19.03 -11.74 12.07
C ASP A 99 19.00 -10.84 13.33
N ASN A 100 19.85 -9.81 13.32
CA ASN A 100 19.93 -8.79 14.36
C ASN A 100 19.58 -7.38 13.85
N SER A 101 19.74 -7.16 12.54
CA SER A 101 19.40 -5.90 11.87
C SER A 101 18.97 -6.20 10.45
N ILE A 102 17.88 -5.58 10.01
CA ILE A 102 17.22 -5.85 8.73
C ILE A 102 16.85 -4.50 8.12
N THR A 103 17.17 -4.31 6.85
CA THR A 103 16.71 -3.18 6.04
C THR A 103 16.18 -3.66 4.70
N ALA A 104 15.56 -2.79 3.90
CA ALA A 104 15.17 -3.14 2.53
C ALA A 104 16.38 -3.51 1.65
N GLU A 105 17.54 -2.87 1.87
CA GLU A 105 18.77 -3.18 1.13
C GLU A 105 19.40 -4.50 1.57
N THR A 106 19.36 -4.78 2.87
CA THR A 106 20.01 -5.96 3.47
C THR A 106 19.01 -6.71 4.36
N PRO A 107 18.10 -7.49 3.76
CA PRO A 107 17.13 -8.27 4.54
C PRO A 107 17.74 -9.54 5.15
N SER A 108 18.94 -9.96 4.72
CA SER A 108 19.64 -11.14 5.24
C SER A 108 18.82 -12.44 5.05
N HIS A 109 18.35 -13.10 6.12
CA HIS A 109 17.49 -14.28 6.06
C HIS A 109 16.00 -13.92 6.15
N SER A 110 15.71 -12.71 6.62
CA SER A 110 14.39 -12.12 6.68
C SER A 110 13.88 -11.73 5.29
N ARG A 111 12.57 -11.49 5.17
CA ARG A 111 11.92 -11.19 3.90
C ARG A 111 10.94 -10.04 4.08
N LEU A 112 11.06 -9.02 3.23
CA LEU A 112 10.22 -7.83 3.26
C LEU A 112 9.50 -7.70 1.92
N PHE A 113 8.18 -7.70 1.95
CA PHE A 113 7.34 -7.56 0.77
C PHE A 113 6.32 -6.44 0.93
N ARG A 114 5.90 -5.91 -0.21
CA ARG A 114 4.72 -5.08 -0.37
C ARG A 114 3.67 -5.87 -1.13
N GLN A 115 2.43 -5.76 -0.70
CA GLN A 115 1.26 -6.18 -1.47
C GLN A 115 0.45 -4.96 -1.88
N LEU A 116 0.25 -4.81 -3.18
CA LEU A 116 -0.65 -3.81 -3.76
C LEU A 116 -1.81 -4.53 -4.45
N ILE A 117 -3.05 -4.13 -4.12
CA ILE A 117 -4.23 -4.63 -4.82
C ILE A 117 -4.29 -4.09 -6.26
N ALA A 118 -5.15 -4.69 -7.08
CA ALA A 118 -5.33 -4.33 -8.49
C ALA A 118 -5.56 -2.81 -8.68
N PHE A 119 -5.24 -2.30 -9.88
CA PHE A 119 -5.23 -0.89 -10.29
C PHE A 119 -3.96 -0.07 -9.95
N SER A 120 -2.96 -0.67 -9.30
CA SER A 120 -1.59 -0.12 -9.22
C SER A 120 -0.72 -0.64 -10.38
N PRO A 121 0.20 0.17 -10.96
CA PRO A 121 1.20 -0.32 -11.91
C PRO A 121 2.06 -1.45 -11.34
N ASP A 122 2.30 -1.40 -10.03
CA ASP A 122 3.11 -2.37 -9.27
C ASP A 122 2.22 -3.37 -8.51
N TYR A 123 1.05 -3.71 -9.08
CA TYR A 123 0.13 -4.69 -8.51
C TYR A 123 0.81 -6.03 -8.22
N GLY A 124 0.43 -6.64 -7.09
CA GLY A 124 0.88 -7.96 -6.67
C GLY A 124 1.71 -7.91 -5.39
N ILE A 125 2.38 -9.03 -5.10
CA ILE A 125 3.30 -9.15 -3.96
C ILE A 125 4.74 -9.04 -4.47
N THR A 126 5.40 -7.94 -4.15
CA THR A 126 6.76 -7.63 -4.62
C THR A 126 7.70 -7.40 -3.44
N PRO A 127 9.00 -7.75 -3.55
CA PRO A 127 9.99 -7.34 -2.56
C PRO A 127 10.06 -5.81 -2.45
N LEU A 128 10.46 -5.30 -1.28
CA LEU A 128 10.73 -3.87 -1.13
C LEU A 128 11.92 -3.41 -1.98
N ASP A 129 11.85 -2.18 -2.48
CA ASP A 129 12.96 -1.57 -3.20
C ASP A 129 14.09 -1.25 -2.21
N LYS A 130 15.34 -1.47 -2.61
CA LYS A 130 16.51 -1.30 -1.74
C LYS A 130 16.66 0.10 -1.13
N GLY A 131 16.12 1.13 -1.80
CA GLY A 131 16.15 2.51 -1.32
C GLY A 131 15.07 2.88 -0.32
N GLU A 132 14.14 1.96 -0.04
CA GLU A 132 13.03 2.21 0.88
C GLU A 132 13.50 2.18 2.33
N LYS A 133 13.01 3.16 3.10
CA LYS A 133 13.46 3.39 4.46
C LYS A 133 12.64 2.56 5.43
N ILE A 134 13.08 1.33 5.66
CA ILE A 134 12.61 0.52 6.78
C ILE A 134 13.80 -0.15 7.44
N THR A 135 13.79 -0.13 8.77
CA THR A 135 14.82 -0.73 9.60
C THR A 135 14.16 -1.51 10.72
N PHE A 136 14.61 -2.73 10.95
CA PHE A 136 14.34 -3.50 12.16
C PHE A 136 15.65 -3.76 12.87
N ILE A 137 15.70 -3.46 14.18
CA ILE A 137 16.85 -3.74 15.04
C ILE A 137 16.38 -4.65 16.16
N ARG A 138 17.03 -5.79 16.33
CA ARG A 138 16.67 -6.72 17.38
C ARG A 138 17.16 -6.22 18.73
N LYS A 139 16.24 -6.19 19.70
CA LYS A 139 16.53 -5.85 21.10
C LYS A 139 16.59 -7.09 21.97
N ASP A 140 15.74 -8.08 21.69
CA ASP A 140 15.70 -9.38 22.38
C ASP A 140 15.14 -10.46 21.44
N LYS A 141 15.09 -11.72 21.88
CA LYS A 141 14.61 -12.88 21.12
C LYS A 141 13.28 -12.63 20.40
N ASN A 142 12.35 -11.94 21.05
CA ASN A 142 11.01 -11.64 20.55
C ASN A 142 10.74 -10.14 20.36
N ILE A 143 11.73 -9.28 20.59
CA ILE A 143 11.54 -7.83 20.63
C ILE A 143 12.39 -7.16 19.56
N TRP A 144 11.74 -6.39 18.70
CA TRP A 144 12.35 -5.60 17.65
C TRP A 144 12.01 -4.13 17.81
N ILE A 145 12.94 -3.25 17.49
CA ILE A 145 12.68 -1.84 17.25
C ILE A 145 12.51 -1.67 15.76
N VAL A 146 11.41 -1.06 15.34
CA VAL A 146 11.09 -0.81 13.94
C VAL A 146 10.99 0.69 13.68
N GLU A 147 11.52 1.11 12.54
CA GLU A 147 11.31 2.43 11.96
C GLU A 147 11.01 2.25 10.47
N SER A 148 9.87 2.77 10.03
CA SER A 148 9.42 2.73 8.64
C SER A 148 9.00 4.13 8.19
N ASP A 149 9.50 4.54 7.04
CA ASP A 149 9.13 5.74 6.31
C ASP A 149 9.01 5.39 4.82
N ILE A 150 7.97 4.61 4.50
CA ILE A 150 7.73 4.06 3.16
C ILE A 150 6.32 4.43 2.71
N TYR A 151 6.16 5.38 1.80
CA TYR A 151 4.85 5.77 1.23
C TYR A 151 3.73 5.87 2.29
N ASP A 152 2.74 4.97 2.24
CA ASP A 152 1.59 4.91 3.15
C ASP A 152 1.86 4.13 4.46
N PHE A 153 3.13 3.80 4.73
CA PHE A 153 3.60 3.01 5.86
C PHE A 153 4.66 3.78 6.65
N THR A 154 4.24 4.88 7.29
CA THR A 154 5.08 5.63 8.24
C THR A 154 4.73 5.22 9.66
N PHE A 155 5.62 4.47 10.32
CA PHE A 155 5.41 4.02 11.70
C PHE A 155 6.74 3.71 12.39
N ASN A 156 6.77 3.80 13.71
CA ASN A 156 7.92 3.37 14.50
C ASN A 156 7.46 2.72 15.82
N GLY A 157 8.33 1.98 16.48
CA GLY A 157 8.02 1.46 17.81
C GLY A 157 8.74 0.18 18.16
N GLN A 158 8.24 -0.47 19.20
CA GLN A 158 8.75 -1.73 19.70
C GLN A 158 7.77 -2.85 19.40
N LEU A 159 8.18 -3.79 18.56
CA LEU A 159 7.42 -4.96 18.18
C LEU A 159 7.78 -6.14 19.09
N ASP A 160 6.84 -6.60 19.90
CA ASP A 160 6.97 -7.76 20.79
C ASP A 160 6.09 -8.93 20.30
N PHE A 161 6.70 -10.07 20.02
CA PHE A 161 6.04 -11.31 19.54
C PHE A 161 5.62 -12.28 20.66
N SER A 162 5.78 -11.91 21.94
CA SER A 162 5.62 -12.82 23.08
C SER A 162 4.38 -12.59 23.96
N THR A 163 3.91 -11.35 24.09
CA THR A 163 2.87 -10.99 25.07
C THR A 163 1.81 -10.06 24.47
N ASP A 164 1.97 -8.74 24.60
CA ASP A 164 1.08 -7.70 24.06
C ASP A 164 1.91 -6.66 23.29
N GLN A 165 1.38 -6.19 22.16
CA GLN A 165 2.09 -5.26 21.27
C GLN A 165 1.90 -3.80 21.74
N SER A 166 2.97 -3.00 21.79
CA SER A 166 2.88 -1.55 21.98
C SER A 166 3.44 -0.80 20.77
N TRP A 167 2.57 -0.06 20.09
CA TRP A 167 2.89 0.68 18.86
C TRP A 167 2.85 2.18 19.10
N THR A 168 3.72 2.93 18.42
CA THR A 168 3.62 4.40 18.35
C THR A 168 3.42 4.79 16.88
N ASN A 169 2.19 5.09 16.50
CA ASN A 169 1.87 5.38 15.09
C ASN A 169 1.86 6.88 14.84
N THR A 170 2.45 7.31 13.71
CA THR A 170 2.26 8.65 13.15
C THR A 170 1.42 8.51 11.90
N ILE A 171 0.15 8.91 11.96
CA ILE A 171 -0.71 8.95 10.77
C ILE A 171 -0.38 10.24 10.01
N ASN A 172 0.24 10.12 8.84
CA ASN A 172 0.42 11.25 7.94
C ASN A 172 -0.91 11.49 7.18
N ASN A 173 -1.62 12.56 7.54
CA ASN A 173 -2.77 13.04 6.77
C ASN A 173 -2.25 13.73 5.50
N TYR A 174 -2.34 13.07 4.34
CA TYR A 174 -2.17 13.70 3.03
C TYR A 174 -3.52 13.85 2.32
#